data_AF-A0A6P2GUG4-F1
#
_entry.id   AF-A0A6P2GUG4-F1
#
_cell.length_a   1.000
_cell.length_b   1.000
_cell.length_c   1.000
_cell.angle_alpha   90.00
_cell.angle_beta   90.00
_cell.angle_gamma   90.00
#
_symmetry.space_group_name_H-M   'P 1'
#
loop_
_entity.id
_entity.type
_entity.pdbx_description
1 polymer ?
#
loop_
_entity_poly.entity_id
_entity_poly.type
_entity_poly.pdbx_seq_one_letter_code
_entity_poly.pdbx_strand_id
1 'polypeptide(L)'
;MVKMVERKCARCGTGFQARQADVDRGWAKFCSKSCKAKKQTVAQAAEFPKWLRDDMQFDDDLYGATGGWDEGGWLSDDSGVGRIGD
;
A
#
# COMPACT_ATOMS: atom_id res chain seq x y z
N MET A 1 -8.10 30.18 -18.77
CA MET A 1 -6.89 30.90 -18.30
C MET A 1 -6.51 30.31 -16.95
N VAL A 2 -5.26 29.90 -16.74
CA VAL A 2 -4.82 29.38 -15.44
C VAL A 2 -4.61 30.55 -14.49
N LYS A 3 -5.39 30.61 -13.40
CA LYS A 3 -5.16 31.58 -12.32
C LYS A 3 -4.06 31.07 -11.41
N MET A 4 -3.01 31.87 -11.21
CA MET A 4 -1.91 31.58 -10.30
C MET A 4 -2.12 32.33 -8.99
N VAL A 5 -1.80 31.69 -7.87
CA VAL A 5 -1.97 32.21 -6.51
C VAL A 5 -0.68 32.00 -5.73
N GLU A 6 -0.25 33.01 -4.99
CA GLU A 6 0.88 32.89 -4.08
C GLU A 6 0.48 32.18 -2.79
N ARG A 7 1.23 31.13 -2.42
CA ARG A 7 0.99 30.33 -1.21
C ARG A 7 2.31 30.06 -0.50
N LYS A 8 2.24 29.86 0.81
CA LYS A 8 3.39 29.45 1.62
C LYS A 8 3.42 27.93 1.76
N CYS A 9 4.61 27.35 1.59
CA CYS A 9 4.81 25.92 1.78
C CYS A 9 4.65 25.53 3.26
N ALA A 10 3.84 24.51 3.55
CA ALA A 10 3.61 24.04 4.92
C ALA A 10 4.83 23.37 5.58
N ARG A 11 5.91 23.11 4.83
CA ARG A 11 7.17 22.54 5.33
C ARG A 11 8.25 23.59 5.51
N CYS A 12 8.58 24.33 4.45
CA CYS A 12 9.71 25.27 4.45
C CYS A 12 9.33 26.74 4.65
N GLY A 13 8.04 27.08 4.61
CA GLY A 13 7.56 28.46 4.71
C GLY A 13 7.80 29.32 3.46
N THR A 14 8.56 28.84 2.47
CA THR A 14 8.85 29.59 1.23
C THR A 14 7.56 29.84 0.44
N GLY A 15 7.43 31.07 -0.08
CA GLY A 15 6.38 31.46 -1.01
C GLY A 15 6.57 30.76 -2.37
N PHE A 16 5.49 30.26 -2.95
CA PHE A 16 5.49 29.69 -4.30
C PHE A 16 4.17 30.00 -5.01
N GLN A 17 4.22 30.01 -6.34
CA GLN A 17 3.01 30.18 -7.16
C GLN A 17 2.36 28.82 -7.43
N ALA A 18 1.08 28.72 -7.13
CA ALA A 18 0.27 27.53 -7.36
C ALA A 18 -0.94 27.87 -8.24
N ARG A 19 -1.42 26.90 -9.02
CA ARG A 19 -2.65 27.09 -9.78
C ARG A 19 -3.84 27.07 -8.84
N GLN A 20 -4.79 27.99 -9.02
CA GLN A 20 -6.04 28.05 -8.24
C GLN A 20 -6.74 26.69 -8.20
N ALA A 21 -6.79 25.98 -9.33
CA ALA A 21 -7.39 24.64 -9.40
C ALA A 21 -6.71 23.62 -8.48
N ASP A 22 -5.38 23.68 -8.34
CA ASP A 22 -4.62 22.81 -7.43
C ASP A 22 -4.80 23.23 -5.96
N VAL A 23 -5.12 24.51 -5.70
CA VAL A 23 -5.46 25.03 -4.37
C VAL A 23 -6.85 24.57 -3.93
N ASP A 24 -7.86 24.70 -4.79
CA ASP A 24 -9.24 24.25 -4.53
C ASP A 24 -9.32 22.75 -4.25
N ARG A 25 -8.51 21.94 -4.96
CA ARG A 25 -8.37 20.49 -4.71
C ARG A 25 -7.57 20.16 -3.44
N GLY A 26 -6.95 21.15 -2.80
CA GLY A 26 -6.09 20.96 -1.63
C GLY A 26 -4.73 20.33 -1.93
N TRP A 27 -4.27 20.35 -3.19
CA TRP A 27 -3.01 19.75 -3.63
C TRP A 27 -1.81 20.70 -3.51
N ALA A 28 -2.03 22.01 -3.57
CA ALA A 28 -1.00 23.05 -3.47
C ALA A 28 -0.56 23.37 -2.02
N LYS A 29 -0.15 22.36 -1.26
CA LYS A 29 0.32 22.49 0.14
C LYS A 29 1.85 22.64 0.27
N PHE A 30 2.58 22.19 -0.74
CA PHE A 30 4.05 22.15 -0.74
C PHE A 30 4.61 22.76 -2.02
N CYS A 31 5.74 23.46 -1.91
CA CYS A 31 6.41 24.08 -3.06
C CYS A 31 7.08 23.08 -4.00
N SER A 32 7.39 21.86 -3.55
CA SER A 32 8.09 20.85 -4.34
C SER A 32 7.76 19.43 -3.89
N LYS A 33 7.98 18.47 -4.80
CA LYS A 33 7.86 17.03 -4.50
C LYS A 33 8.76 16.62 -3.32
N SER A 34 9.96 17.19 -3.24
CA SER A 34 10.91 16.93 -2.15
C SER A 34 10.37 17.40 -0.79
N CYS A 35 9.70 18.55 -0.72
CA CYS A 35 9.08 19.03 0.51
C CYS A 35 7.91 18.13 0.97
N LYS A 36 7.17 17.54 0.03
CA LYS A 36 6.12 16.55 0.34
C LYS A 36 6.73 15.25 0.86
N ALA A 37 7.74 14.71 0.19
CA ALA A 37 8.39 13.45 0.55
C ALA A 37 8.97 13.49 1.98
N LYS A 38 9.70 14.56 2.34
CA LYS A 38 10.23 14.75 3.69
C LYS A 38 9.17 14.74 4.79
N LYS A 39 7.94 15.18 4.50
CA LYS A 39 6.83 15.13 5.45
C LYS A 39 6.27 13.70 5.58
N GLN A 40 6.23 12.94 4.48
CA GLN A 40 5.74 11.56 4.48
C GLN A 40 6.69 10.61 5.23
N THR A 41 7.99 10.77 5.08
CA THR A 41 8.98 9.89 5.76
C THR A 41 8.89 10.00 7.28
N VAL A 42 8.64 11.19 7.82
CA VAL A 42 8.45 11.37 9.27
C VAL A 42 7.18 10.67 9.77
N ALA A 43 6.12 10.62 8.96
CA ALA A 43 4.89 9.93 9.32
C ALA A 43 5.00 8.40 9.24
N GLN A 44 5.79 7.87 8.29
CA GLN A 44 6.00 6.43 8.10
C GLN A 44 7.10 5.85 9.00
N ALA A 45 7.98 6.69 9.56
CA ALA A 45 8.99 6.24 10.51
C ALA A 45 8.42 5.84 11.89
N ALA A 46 7.10 5.94 12.07
CA ALA A 46 6.40 5.49 13.29
C ALA A 46 5.85 4.06 13.18
N GLU A 47 6.29 3.28 12.18
CA GLU A 47 5.92 1.88 12.05
C GLU A 47 7.07 1.03 12.57
N PHE A 48 6.76 0.20 13.58
CA PHE A 48 7.69 -0.72 14.21
C PHE A 48 8.52 -1.46 13.15
N PRO A 49 9.81 -1.75 13.44
CA PRO A 49 10.64 -2.42 12.48
C PRO A 49 10.06 -3.79 12.12
N LYS A 50 10.16 -4.16 10.84
CA LYS A 50 9.58 -5.38 10.25
C LYS A 50 9.83 -6.63 11.12
N TRP A 51 11.01 -6.76 11.71
CA TRP A 51 11.38 -7.90 12.56
C TRP A 51 10.57 -8.03 13.84
N LEU A 52 9.94 -6.96 14.35
CA LEU A 52 9.03 -7.05 15.50
C LEU A 52 7.67 -7.64 15.11
N ARG A 53 7.29 -7.54 13.84
CA ARG A 53 5.97 -7.96 13.36
C ARG A 53 5.91 -9.46 13.03
N ASP A 54 7.05 -10.05 12.68
CA ASP A 54 7.17 -11.47 12.33
C ASP A 54 7.21 -12.40 13.57
N ASP A 55 7.59 -11.91 14.76
CA ASP A 55 7.73 -12.73 15.99
C ASP A 55 6.39 -13.14 16.65
N MET A 56 5.29 -12.49 16.26
CA MET A 56 3.94 -12.81 16.75
C MET A 56 3.15 -13.78 15.86
N GLN A 57 3.74 -14.25 14.75
CA GLN A 57 3.06 -15.10 13.77
C GLN A 57 3.40 -16.60 13.93
N PHE A 58 4.27 -16.99 14.89
CA PHE A 58 4.84 -18.34 14.93
C PHE A 58 4.08 -19.39 15.79
N ASP A 59 3.14 -18.99 16.65
CA ASP A 59 2.48 -19.95 17.57
C ASP A 59 1.13 -20.50 17.09
N ASP A 60 0.54 -20.00 15.99
CA ASP A 60 -0.75 -20.49 15.47
C ASP A 60 -0.61 -21.59 14.39
N ASP A 61 0.45 -21.52 13.57
CA ASP A 61 0.68 -22.49 12.48
C ASP A 61 1.19 -23.86 12.96
N LEU A 62 1.92 -23.92 14.08
CA LEU A 62 2.50 -25.17 14.57
C LEU A 62 1.45 -26.09 15.23
N TYR A 63 0.38 -25.51 15.81
CA TYR A 63 -0.71 -26.30 16.39
C TYR A 63 -1.77 -26.70 15.33
N GLY A 64 -1.85 -25.98 14.21
CA GLY A 64 -2.72 -26.33 13.07
C GLY A 64 -2.11 -27.35 12.09
N ALA A 65 -0.79 -27.44 12.00
CA ALA A 65 -0.10 -28.26 10.99
C ALA A 65 -0.06 -29.77 11.25
N THR A 66 -0.37 -30.25 12.46
CA THR A 66 -0.32 -31.70 12.79
C THR A 66 -1.69 -32.34 13.04
N GLY A 67 -2.78 -31.56 12.92
CA GLY A 67 -4.09 -31.95 13.44
C GLY A 67 -5.15 -32.45 12.47
N GLY A 68 -4.97 -32.43 11.14
CA GLY A 68 -6.06 -32.92 10.27
C GLY A 68 -5.98 -32.64 8.78
N TRP A 69 -4.98 -33.17 8.09
CA TRP A 69 -4.95 -33.21 6.61
C TRP A 69 -4.35 -34.53 6.11
N ASP A 70 -4.90 -35.67 6.53
CA ASP A 70 -4.63 -36.96 5.88
C ASP A 70 -5.92 -37.62 5.37
N GLU A 71 -6.80 -36.82 4.75
CA GLU A 71 -7.88 -37.29 3.87
C GLU A 71 -8.21 -36.24 2.76
N GLY A 72 -7.43 -35.15 2.69
CA GLY A 72 -7.92 -33.78 2.40
C GLY A 72 -8.03 -33.34 0.93
N GLY A 73 -9.18 -33.67 0.34
CA GLY A 73 -9.92 -32.94 -0.70
C GLY A 73 -9.21 -31.98 -1.67
N TRP A 74 -8.75 -32.51 -2.81
CA TRP A 74 -8.69 -31.78 -4.08
C TRP A 74 -9.45 -32.56 -5.16
N LEU A 75 -10.75 -32.26 -5.30
CA LEU A 75 -11.42 -32.44 -6.59
C LEU A 75 -10.77 -31.44 -7.56
N SER A 76 -9.91 -31.91 -8.45
CA SER A 76 -9.63 -31.21 -9.69
C SER A 76 -10.32 -31.97 -10.82
N ASP A 77 -11.46 -31.42 -11.21
CA ASP A 77 -12.12 -31.60 -12.49
C ASP A 77 -11.15 -31.21 -13.62
N ASP A 78 -10.50 -32.19 -14.24
CA ASP A 78 -9.94 -32.05 -15.59
C ASP A 78 -10.64 -33.06 -16.50
N SER A 79 -11.78 -32.61 -17.03
CA SER A 79 -12.53 -33.27 -18.09
C SER A 79 -11.69 -33.29 -19.38
N GLY A 80 -11.18 -34.45 -19.77
CA GLY A 80 -10.37 -34.57 -21.00
C GLY A 80 -10.11 -35.98 -21.54
N VAL A 81 -11.04 -36.93 -21.41
CA VAL A 81 -10.93 -38.23 -22.10
C VAL A 81 -11.85 -38.25 -23.33
N GLY A 82 -11.23 -38.24 -24.51
CA GLY A 82 -11.92 -38.39 -25.80
C GLY A 82 -12.63 -39.75 -25.90
N ARG A 83 -13.81 -39.74 -26.51
CA ARG A 83 -14.73 -40.89 -26.63
C ARG A 83 -14.17 -41.99 -27.55
N ILE A 84 -14.42 -43.23 -27.15
CA ILE A 84 -14.21 -44.48 -27.90
C ILE A 84 -15.31 -44.66 -28.97
N GLY A 85 -14.92 -45.13 -30.15
CA GLY A 85 -15.72 -45.70 -31.26
C GLY A 85 -14.77 -45.92 -32.45
N ASP A 86 -14.64 -47.09 -33.09
CA ASP A 86 -15.60 -48.13 -33.52
C ASP A 86 -15.17 -49.54 -33.03
#